data_AF-A0A957VJ06-F1
#
_entry.id   AF-A0A957VJ06-F1
#
_cell.length_a   1.000
_cell.length_b   1.000
_cell.length_c   1.000
_cell.angle_alpha   90.00
_cell.angle_beta   90.00
_cell.angle_gamma   90.00
#
_symmetry.space_group_name_H-M   'P 1'
#
loop_
_entity.id
_entity.type
_entity.pdbx_description
1 polymer ?
#
loop_
_entity_poly.entity_id
_entity_poly.type
_entity_poly.pdbx_seq_one_letter_code
_entity_poly.pdbx_strand_id
1 'polypeptide(L)' 'MSEQMQSFASLFPLGHTLATPGALEALEEAHMSPLVLLSRHSQGDWGDLCDADRQENERAL' A
#
# COMPACT_ATOMS: atom_id res chain seq x y z
N MET A 1 -4.82 -4.54 24.11
CA MET A 1 -4.58 -3.22 23.49
C MET A 1 -5.22 -3.28 22.12
N SER A 2 -6.46 -2.82 22.01
CA SER A 2 -7.22 -2.91 20.77
C SER A 2 -6.85 -1.70 19.92
N GLU A 3 -5.99 -1.90 18.91
CA GLU A 3 -5.69 -0.86 17.94
C GLU A 3 -6.97 -0.53 17.18
N GLN A 4 -7.46 0.69 17.37
CA GLN A 4 -8.59 1.22 16.62
C GLN A 4 -8.14 1.40 15.17
N MET A 5 -8.69 0.57 14.28
CA MET A 5 -8.55 0.72 12.83
C MET A 5 -9.30 2.00 12.41
N GLN A 6 -8.57 3.10 12.26
CA GLN A 6 -9.12 4.34 11.72
C GLN A 6 -9.61 4.06 10.29
N SER A 7 -10.90 4.27 10.02
CA SER A 7 -11.46 4.11 8.68
C SER A 7 -11.15 5.35 7.84
N PHE A 8 -10.01 5.35 7.16
CA PHE A 8 -9.76 6.28 6.08
C PHE A 8 -10.59 5.86 4.85
N ALA A 9 -11.18 6.84 4.18
CA ALA A 9 -11.95 6.59 2.97
C ALA A 9 -10.99 6.12 1.86
N SER A 10 -11.13 4.87 1.44
CA SER A 10 -10.36 4.31 0.33
C SER A 10 -10.79 5.01 -0.96
N LEU A 11 -9.82 5.51 -1.73
CA LEU A 11 -10.01 6.14 -3.05
C LEU A 11 -10.58 5.14 -4.07
N PHE A 12 -10.22 3.86 -3.92
CA PHE A 12 -10.77 2.76 -4.69
C PHE A 12 -10.85 1.48 -3.84
N PRO A 13 -11.72 0.50 -4.18
CA PRO A 13 -11.81 -0.76 -3.45
C PRO A 13 -10.68 -1.72 -3.84
N LEU A 14 -10.06 -2.36 -2.84
CA LEU A 14 -9.12 -3.46 -3.10
C LEU A 14 -9.86 -4.72 -3.54
N GLY A 15 -9.39 -5.33 -4.63
CA GLY A 15 -9.84 -6.65 -5.10
C GLY A 15 -9.11 -7.81 -4.43
N HIS A 16 -9.17 -9.00 -5.03
CA HIS A 16 -8.34 -10.12 -4.60
C HIS A 16 -6.87 -9.85 -4.94
N THR A 17 -6.04 -9.63 -3.92
CA THR A 17 -4.61 -9.45 -4.09
C THR A 17 -3.89 -10.79 -4.13
N LEU A 18 -2.94 -10.91 -5.06
CA LEU A 18 -2.04 -12.06 -5.19
C LEU A 18 -0.61 -11.55 -5.16
N ALA A 19 0.31 -12.38 -4.70
CA ALA A 19 1.75 -12.09 -4.71
C ALA A 19 2.51 -13.24 -5.33
N THR A 20 3.53 -12.94 -6.11
CA THR A 20 4.49 -13.94 -6.58
C THR A 20 5.43 -14.34 -5.43
N PRO A 21 6.06 -15.53 -5.46
CA PRO A 21 7.03 -15.92 -4.44
C PRO A 21 8.15 -14.88 -4.26
N GLY A 22 8.70 -14.35 -5.34
CA GLY A 22 9.74 -13.31 -5.27
C GLY A 22 9.25 -11.99 -4.65
N ALA A 23 7.97 -11.63 -4.82
CA ALA A 23 7.42 -10.46 -4.13
C ALA A 23 7.31 -10.70 -2.61
N LEU A 24 6.92 -11.92 -2.19
CA LEU A 24 6.86 -12.28 -0.78
C LEU A 24 8.25 -12.29 -0.14
N GLU A 25 9.25 -12.86 -0.82
CA GLU A 25 10.66 -12.83 -0.37
C GLU A 25 11.16 -11.39 -0.20
N ALA A 26 10.95 -10.53 -1.19
CA ALA A 26 11.36 -9.13 -1.11
C ALA A 26 10.69 -8.36 0.04
N LEU A 27 9.41 -8.64 0.31
CA LEU A 27 8.68 -8.05 1.43
C LEU A 27 9.22 -8.54 2.78
N GLU A 28 9.59 -9.82 2.88
CA GLU A 28 10.20 -10.40 4.07
C GLU A 28 11.59 -9.80 4.36
N GLU A 29 12.46 -9.71 3.34
CA GLU A 29 13.78 -9.07 3.43
C GLU A 29 13.68 -7.59 3.84
N ALA A 30 12.67 -6.89 3.35
CA ALA A 30 12.40 -5.49 3.71
C ALA A 30 11.71 -5.33 5.08
N HIS A 31 11.33 -6.43 5.74
CA HIS A 31 10.51 -6.42 6.95
C HIS A 31 9.22 -5.59 6.81
N MET A 32 8.60 -5.64 5.63
CA MET A 32 7.42 -4.86 5.28
C MET A 32 6.18 -5.74 5.18
N SER A 33 5.08 -5.25 5.74
CA SER A 33 3.77 -5.88 5.56
C SER A 33 3.13 -5.40 4.25
N PRO A 34 2.75 -6.32 3.33
CA PRO A 34 2.05 -5.95 2.11
C PRO A 34 0.72 -5.26 2.39
N LEU A 35 0.02 -5.62 3.48
CA LEU A 35 -1.27 -5.03 3.84
C LEU A 35 -1.14 -3.55 4.19
N VAL A 36 -0.04 -3.15 4.84
CA VAL A 36 0.23 -1.74 5.14
C VAL A 36 0.44 -0.95 3.85
N LEU A 37 1.20 -1.49 2.90
CA LEU A 37 1.45 -0.83 1.62
C LEU A 37 0.17 -0.68 0.79
N LEU A 38 -0.63 -1.75 0.69
CA LEU A 38 -1.91 -1.73 -0.03
C LEU A 38 -2.90 -0.76 0.60
N SER A 39 -3.00 -0.75 1.94
CA SER A 39 -3.87 0.17 2.66
C SER A 39 -3.47 1.62 2.44
N ARG A 40 -2.18 1.93 2.45
CA ARG A 40 -1.68 3.28 2.18
C ARG A 40 -1.98 3.70 0.75
N HIS A 41 -1.69 2.82 -0.22
CA HIS A 41 -1.93 3.10 -1.62
C HIS A 41 -3.42 3.34 -1.91
N SER A 42 -4.30 2.52 -1.34
CA SER A 42 -5.75 2.69 -1.52
C SER A 42 -6.28 3.98 -0.92
N GLN A 43 -5.54 4.61 0.00
CA GLN A 43 -5.89 5.90 0.63
C GLN A 43 -5.16 7.09 -0.01
N GLY A 44 -4.27 6.85 -0.98
CA GLY A 44 -3.40 7.90 -1.53
C GLY A 44 -2.31 8.37 -0.56
N ASP A 45 -1.98 7.59 0.47
CA ASP A 45 -0.84 7.85 1.35
C ASP A 45 0.45 7.39 0.68
N TRP A 46 1.11 8.34 0.01
CA TRP A 46 2.39 8.09 -0.66
C TRP A 46 3.60 8.17 0.26
N GLY A 47 3.44 8.66 1.49
CA GLY A 47 4.57 8.90 2.39
C GLY A 47 5.58 9.89 1.81
N ASP A 48 6.86 9.52 1.85
CA ASP A 48 7.98 10.33 1.37
C ASP A 48 8.47 9.86 0.00
N LEU A 49 7.91 10.46 -1.05
CA LEU A 49 8.26 10.23 -2.44
C LEU A 49 8.53 11.56 -3.15
N CYS A 50 9.30 11.50 -4.23
CA CYS A 50 9.45 12.64 -5.13
C CYS A 50 8.16 12.88 -5.93
N ASP A 51 8.01 14.07 -6.50
CA ASP A 51 6.78 14.45 -7.24
C ASP A 51 6.50 13.52 -8.43
N ALA A 52 7.55 13.03 -9.10
CA ALA A 52 7.40 12.12 -10.23
C ALA A 52 6.77 10.78 -9.79
N ASP A 53 7.26 10.20 -8.69
CA ASP A 53 6.75 8.92 -8.17
C ASP A 53 5.34 9.07 -7.60
N ARG A 54 5.04 10.20 -6.93
CA ARG A 54 3.67 10.50 -6.46
C ARG A 54 2.69 10.58 -7.63
N GLN A 55 3.05 11.29 -8.70
CA GLN A 55 2.18 11.44 -9.86
C GLN A 55 1.93 10.11 -10.58
N GLU A 56 2.94 9.24 -10.65
CA GLU A 56 2.74 7.91 -11.22
C GLU A 56 1.80 7.07 -10.37
N ASN A 57 1.92 7.14 -9.04
CA ASN A 57 0.99 6.47 -8.14
C ASN A 57 -0.44 7.03 -8.26
N GLU A 58 -0.61 8.35 -8.42
CA GLU A 58 -1.92 8.96 -8.64
C GLU A 58 -2.60 8.47 -9.93
N ARG A 59 -1.83 8.17 -10.98
CA ARG A 59 -2.37 7.59 -12.22
C ARG A 59 -2.80 6.13 -12.07
N ALA A 60 -2.30 5.45 -11.04
CA ALA A 60 -2.60 4.04 -10.78
C ALA A 60 -3.85 3.84 -9.90
N LEU A 61 -4.42 4.91 -9.34
CA LEU A 61 -5.69 4.93 -8.61
C LEU A 61 -6.90 4.79 -9.56
#